data_AF-A0A1R3GWX2-F1
#
_entry.id   AF-A0A1R3GWX2-F1
#
_cell.length_a   1.000
_cell.length_b   1.000
_cell.length_c   1.000
_cell.angle_alpha   90.00
_cell.angle_beta   90.00
_cell.angle_gamma   90.00
#
_symmetry.space_group_name_H-M   'P 1'
#
loop_
_entity.id
_entity.type
_entity.pdbx_description
1 polymer ?
#
loop_
_entity_poly.entity_id
_entity_poly.type
_entity_poly.pdbx_seq_one_letter_code
_entity_poly.pdbx_strand_id
1 'polypeptide(L)'
;MDISSGDDSDTSDQSKMEIDLVAAMDTSSKHKTEENPPSDCDHEEQIVWPWKGIVANIPTQKAADGRSVGQSGSKLRDELIRRGFNPIRVIPLWNYLGHSGTAIVEFNKDWPGLQKALSFEKAYEADDHGKKDWIFANKNDGFKSGLYAWVARADDYKSSSLIGEHLRKTGNLKTVSEIMEEENRKQETLVSDLTNIFETKNKHAMELKTLCSENFKFLEVAMQEKDKLLQSYNEEIVKRQQSAWEYSQRMLNDHMKLKSQIETFDNELELRRVELEKRQAMNESERNKLAEELKQVQLCFAHDIFTFSLLKFYVQS
;
A
#
# COMPACT_ATOMS: atom_id res chain seq x y z
N MET A 1 38.43 -9.67 5.46
CA MET A 1 37.56 -10.27 4.43
C MET A 1 36.19 -10.43 5.08
N ASP A 2 35.11 -9.75 4.77
CA ASP A 2 34.82 -8.66 3.85
C ASP A 2 33.76 -7.78 4.54
N ILE A 3 33.93 -6.46 4.46
CA ILE A 3 32.93 -5.49 4.92
C ILE A 3 32.07 -5.18 3.69
N SER A 4 30.88 -5.78 3.63
CA SER A 4 29.88 -5.46 2.62
C SER A 4 29.23 -4.13 2.98
N SER A 5 29.51 -3.13 2.16
CA SER A 5 28.85 -1.84 2.06
C SER A 5 27.34 -1.99 1.85
N GLY A 6 26.55 -1.47 2.79
CA GLY A 6 25.09 -1.38 2.71
C GLY A 6 24.67 -0.06 2.05
N ASP A 7 24.27 -0.20 0.79
CA ASP A 7 23.40 0.60 -0.06
C ASP A 7 22.91 1.99 0.39
N ASP A 8 23.35 3.01 -0.36
CA ASP A 8 22.77 4.36 -0.47
C ASP A 8 21.48 4.40 -1.35
N SER A 9 20.70 3.32 -1.43
CA SER A 9 19.60 3.20 -2.40
C SER A 9 18.29 3.89 -1.97
N ASP A 10 18.05 4.10 -0.67
CA ASP A 10 16.74 4.53 -0.18
C ASP A 10 16.44 6.03 -0.39
N THR A 11 17.46 6.88 -0.50
CA THR A 11 17.26 8.32 -0.74
C THR A 11 16.93 8.62 -2.22
N SER A 12 17.39 7.77 -3.14
CA SER A 12 17.10 7.88 -4.57
C SER A 12 15.61 7.63 -4.85
N ASP A 13 15.02 6.61 -4.23
CA ASP A 13 13.63 6.21 -4.50
C ASP A 13 12.60 7.17 -3.90
N GLN A 14 12.91 7.82 -2.76
CA GLN A 14 12.07 8.91 -2.23
C GLN A 14 12.02 10.13 -3.14
N SER A 15 13.16 10.55 -3.71
CA SER A 15 13.20 11.68 -4.65
C SER A 15 12.46 11.37 -5.95
N LYS A 16 12.52 10.11 -6.39
CA LYS A 16 11.90 9.63 -7.63
C LYS A 16 10.37 9.58 -7.52
N MET A 17 9.84 9.14 -6.39
CA MET A 17 8.39 9.17 -6.11
C MET A 17 7.83 10.60 -6.02
N GLU A 18 8.59 11.55 -5.49
CA GLU A 18 8.18 12.97 -5.39
C GLU A 18 8.18 13.65 -6.78
N ILE A 19 9.14 13.31 -7.65
CA ILE A 19 9.22 13.77 -9.05
C ILE A 19 8.08 13.18 -9.89
N ASP A 20 7.77 11.89 -9.71
CA ASP A 20 6.72 11.21 -10.47
C ASP A 20 5.30 11.72 -10.11
N LEU A 21 5.08 12.15 -8.86
CA LEU A 21 3.80 12.74 -8.42
C LEU A 21 3.56 14.13 -9.04
N VAL A 22 4.62 14.94 -9.13
CA VAL A 22 4.57 16.28 -9.77
C VAL A 22 4.42 16.16 -11.28
N ALA A 23 5.06 15.18 -11.92
CA ALA A 23 4.91 14.89 -13.34
C ALA A 23 3.52 14.32 -13.69
N ALA A 24 2.90 13.54 -12.80
CA ALA A 24 1.51 13.08 -12.96
C ALA A 24 0.49 14.22 -12.85
N MET A 25 0.77 15.26 -12.05
CA MET A 25 -0.07 16.46 -11.97
C MET A 25 -0.03 17.30 -13.25
N ASP A 26 1.12 17.34 -13.95
CA ASP A 26 1.29 18.10 -15.19
C ASP A 26 0.72 17.38 -16.44
N THR A 27 0.59 16.06 -16.40
CA THR A 27 0.16 15.26 -17.57
C THR A 27 -1.35 15.06 -17.68
N SER A 28 -2.14 15.39 -16.64
CA SER A 28 -3.60 15.26 -16.68
C SER A 28 -4.35 16.42 -17.36
N SER A 29 -3.64 17.38 -17.97
CA SER A 29 -4.23 18.58 -18.60
C SER A 29 -4.36 18.48 -20.14
N LYS A 30 -4.27 17.29 -20.74
CA LYS A 30 -4.37 17.12 -22.21
C LYS A 30 -5.39 16.08 -22.64
N HIS A 31 -6.67 16.40 -22.42
CA HIS A 31 -7.73 16.19 -23.42
C HIS A 31 -9.02 16.89 -22.95
N LYS A 32 -9.05 18.22 -23.01
CA LYS A 32 -10.31 18.98 -22.97
C LYS A 32 -10.67 19.23 -24.44
N THR A 33 -11.59 18.43 -24.98
CA THR A 33 -12.33 18.88 -26.17
C THR A 33 -13.04 20.14 -25.71
N GLU A 34 -12.65 21.29 -26.24
CA GLU A 34 -13.28 22.57 -25.93
C GLU A 34 -14.76 22.50 -26.27
N GLU A 35 -15.58 22.27 -25.25
CA GLU A 35 -17.03 22.39 -25.26
C GLU A 35 -17.44 23.87 -25.25
N ASN A 36 -16.89 24.65 -26.18
CA ASN A 36 -17.29 26.04 -26.36
C ASN A 36 -18.64 26.09 -27.10
N PRO A 37 -19.53 27.05 -26.77
CA PRO A 37 -20.74 27.25 -27.54
C PRO A 37 -20.37 27.54 -29.00
N PRO A 38 -21.21 27.11 -29.98
CA PRO A 38 -20.96 27.44 -31.38
C PRO A 38 -20.82 28.96 -31.58
N SER A 39 -19.73 29.39 -32.23
CA SER A 39 -19.41 30.82 -32.48
C SER A 39 -20.45 31.58 -33.33
N ASP A 40 -21.47 30.88 -33.82
CA ASP A 40 -22.49 31.35 -34.77
C ASP A 40 -23.86 31.56 -34.11
N CYS A 41 -23.98 31.42 -32.78
CA CYS A 41 -25.25 31.63 -32.07
C CYS A 41 -25.36 33.04 -31.46
N ASP A 42 -26.55 33.64 -31.57
CA ASP A 42 -26.88 34.84 -30.82
C ASP A 42 -27.04 34.47 -29.33
N HIS A 43 -26.10 34.94 -28.52
CA HIS A 43 -26.03 34.61 -27.10
C HIS A 43 -27.13 35.25 -26.26
N GLU A 44 -27.83 36.27 -26.78
CA GLU A 44 -28.96 36.93 -26.13
C GLU A 44 -30.31 36.34 -26.55
N GLU A 45 -30.32 35.54 -27.61
CA GLU A 45 -31.54 34.94 -28.12
C GLU A 45 -32.04 33.81 -27.21
N GLN A 46 -33.33 33.88 -26.91
CA GLN A 46 -34.02 32.93 -26.06
C GLN A 46 -34.43 31.67 -26.85
N ILE A 47 -33.81 30.54 -26.52
CA ILE A 47 -34.02 29.23 -27.13
C ILE A 47 -34.64 28.29 -26.10
N VAL A 48 -35.47 27.33 -26.54
CA VAL A 48 -36.02 26.32 -25.65
C VAL A 48 -34.93 25.33 -25.22
N TRP A 49 -34.78 25.14 -23.91
CA TRP A 49 -33.88 24.20 -23.27
C TRP A 49 -34.65 23.06 -22.57
N PRO A 50 -34.28 21.77 -22.77
CA PRO A 50 -33.27 21.26 -23.71
C PRO A 50 -33.62 21.58 -25.17
N TRP A 51 -32.61 21.59 -26.06
CA TRP A 51 -32.77 22.05 -27.44
C TRP A 51 -33.83 21.24 -28.20
N LYS A 52 -34.79 21.96 -28.80
CA LYS A 52 -35.90 21.36 -29.55
C LYS A 52 -36.02 21.98 -30.94
N GLY A 53 -36.21 21.13 -31.94
CA GLY A 53 -36.63 21.52 -33.29
C GLY A 53 -38.13 21.29 -33.47
N ILE A 54 -38.72 22.00 -34.42
CA ILE A 54 -40.11 21.85 -34.84
C ILE A 54 -40.09 21.40 -36.29
N VAL A 55 -40.88 20.37 -36.61
CA VAL A 55 -41.17 19.96 -37.99
C VAL A 55 -42.65 20.14 -38.24
N ALA A 56 -42.98 20.80 -39.34
CA ALA A 56 -44.33 21.03 -39.80
C ALA A 56 -44.57 20.42 -41.20
N ASN A 57 -45.84 20.38 -41.61
CA ASN A 57 -46.30 19.78 -42.86
C ASN A 57 -46.06 18.27 -42.99
N ILE A 58 -46.09 17.53 -41.89
CA ILE A 58 -45.97 16.07 -41.90
C ILE A 58 -47.22 15.48 -42.57
N PRO A 59 -47.07 14.66 -43.63
CA PRO A 59 -48.22 14.08 -44.32
C PRO A 59 -49.09 13.22 -43.39
N THR A 60 -50.39 13.50 -43.37
CA THR A 60 -51.40 12.73 -42.63
C THR A 60 -52.44 12.17 -43.58
N GLN A 61 -52.98 10.99 -43.25
CA GLN A 61 -54.08 10.34 -43.95
C GLN A 61 -55.30 10.32 -43.04
N LYS A 62 -56.50 10.50 -43.60
CA LYS A 62 -57.74 10.36 -42.82
C LYS A 62 -58.13 8.89 -42.74
N ALA A 63 -58.21 8.36 -41.52
CA ALA A 63 -58.75 7.04 -41.27
C ALA A 63 -60.29 7.03 -41.42
N ALA A 64 -60.86 5.84 -41.50
CA ALA A 64 -62.31 5.64 -41.70
C ALA A 64 -63.16 6.23 -40.56
N ASP A 65 -62.58 6.43 -39.37
CA ASP A 65 -63.19 7.07 -38.21
C ASP A 65 -63.10 8.61 -38.24
N GLY A 66 -62.56 9.19 -39.33
CA GLY A 66 -62.38 10.62 -39.51
C GLY A 66 -61.14 11.20 -38.81
N ARG A 67 -60.35 10.39 -38.09
CA ARG A 67 -59.12 10.83 -37.43
C ARG A 67 -57.93 10.86 -38.38
N SER A 68 -57.06 11.84 -38.21
CA SER A 68 -55.81 11.94 -38.95
C SER A 68 -54.78 10.97 -38.38
N VAL A 69 -54.21 10.10 -39.21
CA VAL A 69 -53.10 9.20 -38.88
C VAL A 69 -51.86 9.62 -39.67
N GLY A 70 -50.70 9.62 -39.01
CA GLY A 70 -49.42 10.00 -39.60
C GLY A 70 -48.40 8.86 -39.51
N GLN A 71 -47.26 9.03 -40.19
CA GLN A 71 -46.14 8.13 -40.01
C GLN A 71 -45.58 8.23 -38.58
N SER A 72 -45.04 7.13 -38.05
CA SER A 72 -44.38 7.13 -36.74
C SER A 72 -43.23 8.14 -36.70
N GLY A 73 -43.08 8.86 -35.58
CA GLY A 73 -41.95 9.76 -35.34
C GLY A 73 -40.60 9.07 -35.46
N SER A 74 -40.52 7.76 -35.20
CA SER A 74 -39.27 6.99 -35.36
C SER A 74 -38.74 7.00 -36.79
N LYS A 75 -39.62 6.95 -37.80
CA LYS A 75 -39.21 6.98 -39.20
C LYS A 75 -38.60 8.32 -39.58
N LEU A 76 -39.20 9.42 -39.10
CA LEU A 76 -38.66 10.76 -39.30
C LEU A 76 -37.35 10.95 -38.53
N ARG A 77 -37.24 10.41 -37.32
CA ARG A 77 -35.97 10.39 -36.56
C ARG A 77 -34.85 9.71 -37.36
N ASP A 78 -35.10 8.53 -37.91
CA ASP A 78 -34.08 7.77 -38.64
C ASP A 78 -33.67 8.47 -39.95
N GLU A 79 -34.56 9.24 -40.58
CA GLU A 79 -34.23 10.13 -41.69
C GLU A 79 -33.33 11.30 -41.26
N LEU A 80 -33.67 11.97 -40.15
CA LEU A 80 -32.86 13.07 -39.61
C LEU A 80 -31.48 12.59 -39.14
N ILE A 81 -31.37 11.35 -38.64
CA ILE A 81 -30.08 10.70 -38.34
C ILE A 81 -29.26 10.51 -39.61
N ARG A 82 -29.87 10.02 -40.70
CA ARG A 82 -29.17 9.86 -42.01
C ARG A 82 -28.70 11.19 -42.59
N ARG A 83 -29.40 12.29 -42.31
CA ARG A 83 -28.97 13.66 -42.68
C ARG A 83 -27.89 14.23 -41.75
N GLY A 84 -27.48 13.50 -40.71
CA GLY A 84 -26.38 13.89 -39.81
C GLY A 84 -26.78 14.81 -38.65
N PHE A 85 -28.08 15.03 -38.43
CA PHE A 85 -28.61 15.86 -37.35
C PHE A 85 -28.69 15.12 -36.00
N ASN A 86 -28.71 13.79 -35.99
CA ASN A 86 -28.68 12.95 -34.78
C ASN A 86 -29.64 13.38 -33.65
N PRO A 87 -30.95 13.53 -33.89
CA PRO A 87 -31.90 13.79 -32.82
C PRO A 87 -32.05 12.59 -31.88
N ILE A 88 -32.31 12.83 -30.60
CA ILE A 88 -32.64 11.79 -29.61
C ILE A 88 -34.00 11.17 -29.98
N ARG A 89 -34.98 12.03 -30.26
CA ARG A 89 -36.38 11.62 -30.41
C ARG A 89 -37.13 12.59 -31.31
N VAL A 90 -38.14 12.07 -31.99
CA VAL A 90 -39.13 12.86 -32.72
C VAL A 90 -40.50 12.50 -32.16
N ILE A 91 -41.22 13.48 -31.63
CA ILE A 91 -42.50 13.35 -30.95
C ILE A 91 -43.56 14.01 -31.81
N PRO A 92 -44.40 13.24 -32.53
CA PRO A 92 -45.53 13.81 -33.23
C PRO A 92 -46.56 14.38 -32.25
N LEU A 93 -47.11 15.54 -32.56
CA LEU A 93 -48.10 16.21 -31.73
C LEU A 93 -49.51 15.75 -32.12
N TRP A 94 -50.32 15.40 -31.13
CA TRP A 94 -51.66 14.85 -31.30
C TRP A 94 -52.71 15.79 -30.72
N ASN A 95 -53.85 15.89 -31.39
CA ASN A 95 -55.05 16.56 -30.90
C ASN A 95 -56.26 15.60 -30.91
N TYR A 96 -57.44 16.09 -30.54
CA TYR A 96 -58.67 15.27 -30.53
C TYR A 96 -59.07 14.74 -31.92
N LEU A 97 -58.56 15.34 -33.01
CA LEU A 97 -58.75 14.91 -34.40
C LEU A 97 -57.63 13.96 -34.89
N GLY A 98 -56.69 13.57 -34.02
CA GLY A 98 -55.57 12.70 -34.35
C GLY A 98 -54.26 13.46 -34.54
N HIS A 99 -53.43 12.99 -35.48
CA HIS A 99 -52.11 13.54 -35.76
C HIS A 99 -52.20 14.96 -36.32
N SER A 100 -51.53 15.93 -35.68
CA SER A 100 -51.63 17.36 -36.04
C SER A 100 -50.89 17.77 -37.31
N GLY A 101 -50.03 16.88 -37.84
CA GLY A 101 -49.13 17.21 -38.95
C GLY A 101 -47.88 17.98 -38.51
N THR A 102 -47.65 18.07 -37.20
CA THR A 102 -46.46 18.68 -36.61
C THR A 102 -45.79 17.73 -35.62
N ALA A 103 -44.48 17.83 -35.49
CA ALA A 103 -43.70 17.06 -34.54
C ALA A 103 -42.61 17.92 -33.89
N ILE A 104 -42.24 17.55 -32.66
CA ILE A 104 -41.11 18.10 -31.93
C ILE A 104 -39.92 17.17 -32.07
N VAL A 105 -38.78 17.71 -32.49
CA VAL A 105 -37.50 17.02 -32.57
C VAL A 105 -36.71 17.37 -31.30
N GLU A 106 -36.27 16.38 -30.55
CA GLU A 106 -35.47 16.57 -29.34
C GLU A 106 -34.00 16.28 -29.63
N PHE A 107 -33.12 17.21 -29.29
CA PHE A 107 -31.68 17.06 -29.40
C PHE A 107 -31.03 16.85 -28.02
N ASN A 108 -29.78 16.40 -28.01
CA ASN A 108 -29.01 16.30 -26.77
C ASN A 108 -28.91 17.66 -26.08
N LYS A 109 -28.87 17.65 -24.75
CA LYS A 109 -28.73 18.88 -23.95
C LYS A 109 -27.30 19.45 -23.99
N ASP A 110 -26.33 18.77 -24.58
CA ASP A 110 -24.96 19.25 -24.64
C ASP A 110 -24.75 20.31 -25.73
N TRP A 111 -23.57 20.94 -25.75
CA TRP A 111 -23.22 21.91 -26.79
C TRP A 111 -23.19 21.32 -28.21
N PRO A 112 -22.70 20.07 -28.43
CA PRO A 112 -22.87 19.38 -29.70
C PRO A 112 -24.35 19.25 -30.10
N GLY A 113 -25.25 19.00 -29.15
CA GLY A 113 -26.69 18.97 -29.38
C GLY A 113 -27.24 20.31 -29.89
N LEU A 114 -26.76 21.44 -29.36
CA LEU A 114 -27.10 22.77 -29.87
C LEU A 114 -26.61 22.94 -31.31
N GLN A 115 -25.36 22.57 -31.58
CA GLN A 115 -24.78 22.63 -32.92
C GLN A 115 -25.60 21.83 -33.93
N LYS A 116 -26.06 20.64 -33.54
CA LYS A 116 -26.92 19.79 -34.37
C LYS A 116 -28.30 20.40 -34.60
N ALA A 117 -28.89 21.01 -33.57
CA ALA A 117 -30.16 21.72 -33.70
C ALA A 117 -30.06 22.92 -34.65
N LEU A 118 -29.01 23.74 -34.52
CA LEU A 118 -28.76 24.88 -35.41
C LEU A 118 -28.44 24.44 -36.85
N SER A 119 -27.68 23.36 -37.02
CA SER A 119 -27.42 22.77 -38.35
C SER A 119 -28.70 22.27 -39.01
N PHE A 120 -29.62 21.70 -38.22
CA PHE A 120 -30.94 21.30 -38.68
C PHE A 120 -31.75 22.50 -39.18
N GLU A 121 -31.83 23.60 -38.42
CA GLU A 121 -32.52 24.82 -38.88
C GLU A 121 -31.89 25.41 -40.15
N LYS A 122 -30.57 25.59 -40.17
CA LYS A 122 -29.84 26.12 -41.34
C LYS A 122 -30.06 25.28 -42.61
N ALA A 123 -30.12 23.96 -42.48
CA ALA A 123 -30.35 23.09 -43.63
C ALA A 123 -31.76 23.26 -44.23
N TYR A 124 -32.79 23.39 -43.39
CA TYR A 124 -34.15 23.62 -43.87
C TYR A 124 -34.36 25.05 -44.36
N GLU A 125 -33.70 26.04 -43.76
CA GLU A 125 -33.71 27.43 -44.26
C GLU A 125 -33.03 27.55 -45.63
N ALA A 126 -31.93 26.81 -45.87
CA ALA A 126 -31.27 26.77 -47.17
C ALA A 126 -32.09 26.09 -48.28
N ASP A 127 -33.02 25.20 -47.91
CA ASP A 127 -33.94 24.50 -48.81
C ASP A 127 -35.27 25.30 -49.01
N ASP A 128 -35.34 26.57 -48.61
CA ASP A 128 -36.57 27.42 -48.60
C ASP A 128 -37.75 26.78 -47.81
N HIS A 129 -37.42 25.95 -46.83
CA HIS A 129 -38.34 25.23 -45.96
C HIS A 129 -38.18 25.63 -44.49
N GLY A 130 -37.75 26.86 -44.26
CA GLY A 130 -37.61 27.43 -42.92
C GLY A 130 -38.94 27.89 -42.32
N LYS A 131 -38.86 28.48 -41.12
CA LYS A 131 -40.03 29.03 -40.42
C LYS A 131 -40.71 30.15 -41.20
N LYS A 132 -39.92 31.04 -41.81
CA LYS A 132 -40.42 32.19 -42.59
C LYS A 132 -41.24 31.70 -43.78
N ASP A 133 -40.75 30.67 -44.47
CA ASP A 133 -41.41 30.06 -45.63
C ASP A 133 -42.68 29.34 -45.21
N TRP A 134 -42.66 28.63 -44.07
CA TRP A 134 -43.87 28.03 -43.50
C TRP A 134 -44.95 29.07 -43.20
N ILE A 135 -44.59 30.18 -42.54
CA ILE A 135 -45.52 31.26 -42.22
C ILE A 135 -46.05 31.92 -43.49
N PHE A 136 -45.19 32.15 -44.48
CA PHE A 136 -45.57 32.74 -45.77
C PHE A 136 -46.54 31.85 -46.54
N ALA A 137 -46.21 30.57 -46.71
CA ALA A 137 -47.06 29.59 -47.38
C ALA A 137 -48.41 29.43 -46.67
N ASN A 138 -48.44 29.51 -45.33
CA ASN A 138 -49.67 29.41 -44.57
C ASN A 138 -50.58 30.65 -44.67
N LYS A 139 -50.01 31.84 -44.90
CA LYS A 139 -50.80 33.08 -45.06
C LYS A 139 -51.38 33.26 -46.46
N ASN A 140 -50.65 32.81 -47.49
CA ASN A 140 -51.00 33.08 -48.89
C ASN A 140 -51.70 31.92 -49.60
N ASP A 141 -52.11 30.88 -48.85
CA ASP A 141 -52.62 29.61 -49.37
C ASP A 141 -51.72 29.04 -50.50
N GLY A 142 -50.41 29.20 -50.31
CA GLY A 142 -49.42 28.77 -51.28
C GLY A 142 -49.29 27.25 -51.31
N PHE A 143 -48.77 26.72 -52.42
CA PHE A 143 -48.46 25.29 -52.52
C PHE A 143 -47.38 24.91 -51.50
N LYS A 144 -47.74 24.05 -50.54
CA LYS A 144 -46.83 23.53 -49.51
C LYS A 144 -46.27 22.18 -49.95
N SER A 145 -44.97 22.12 -50.21
CA SER A 145 -44.28 20.88 -50.56
C SER A 145 -43.28 20.51 -49.49
N GLY A 146 -43.09 19.21 -49.24
CA GLY A 146 -42.09 18.74 -48.30
C GLY A 146 -42.35 19.13 -46.84
N LEU A 147 -41.32 18.91 -46.01
CA LEU A 147 -41.35 19.22 -44.58
C LEU A 147 -40.72 20.59 -44.35
N TYR A 148 -41.30 21.35 -43.43
CA TYR A 148 -40.73 22.62 -42.97
C TYR A 148 -40.15 22.44 -41.58
N ALA A 149 -39.01 23.06 -41.29
CA ALA A 149 -38.38 22.89 -39.99
C ALA A 149 -37.57 24.08 -39.49
N TRP A 150 -37.53 24.25 -38.17
CA TRP A 150 -36.79 25.31 -37.49
C TRP A 150 -36.50 24.94 -36.03
N VAL A 151 -35.63 25.70 -35.35
CA VAL A 151 -35.36 25.53 -33.92
C VAL A 151 -36.40 26.29 -33.10
N ALA A 152 -36.89 25.68 -32.02
CA ALA A 152 -37.92 26.27 -31.16
C ALA A 152 -37.36 27.46 -30.37
N ARG A 153 -37.95 28.64 -30.59
CA ARG A 153 -37.55 29.91 -29.99
C ARG A 153 -38.65 30.50 -29.12
N ALA A 154 -38.42 31.69 -28.57
CA ALA A 154 -39.33 32.36 -27.65
C ALA A 154 -40.76 32.52 -28.16
N ASP A 155 -40.95 32.76 -29.46
CA ASP A 155 -42.25 32.93 -30.09
C ASP A 155 -43.04 31.61 -30.18
N ASP A 156 -42.37 30.50 -30.53
CA ASP A 156 -42.97 29.16 -30.52
C ASP A 156 -43.39 28.77 -29.09
N TYR A 157 -42.51 29.01 -28.12
CA TYR A 157 -42.74 28.69 -26.70
C TYR A 157 -43.92 29.46 -26.10
N LYS A 158 -44.05 30.75 -26.43
CA LYS A 158 -45.11 31.64 -25.93
C LYS A 158 -46.42 31.49 -26.71
N SER A 159 -46.41 30.82 -27.86
CA SER A 159 -47.63 30.62 -28.67
C SER A 159 -48.70 29.82 -27.90
N SER A 160 -49.98 30.14 -28.16
CA SER A 160 -51.14 29.38 -27.67
C SER A 160 -51.42 28.11 -28.49
N SER A 161 -50.53 27.76 -29.40
CA SER A 161 -50.64 26.57 -30.24
C SER A 161 -50.29 25.29 -29.46
N LEU A 162 -50.62 24.13 -30.04
CA LEU A 162 -50.23 22.82 -29.53
C LEU A 162 -48.71 22.69 -29.36
N ILE A 163 -47.94 23.34 -30.25
CA ILE A 163 -46.48 23.40 -30.18
C ILE A 163 -46.06 24.13 -28.89
N GLY A 164 -46.57 25.35 -28.66
CA GLY A 164 -46.25 26.12 -27.46
C GLY A 164 -46.66 25.43 -26.16
N GLU A 165 -47.83 24.78 -26.14
CA GLU A 165 -48.26 23.98 -24.99
C GLU A 165 -47.30 22.82 -24.69
N HIS A 166 -46.88 22.08 -25.71
CA HIS A 166 -45.92 20.99 -25.53
C HIS A 166 -44.55 21.49 -25.07
N LEU A 167 -44.06 22.59 -25.65
CA LEU A 167 -42.77 23.18 -25.29
C LEU A 167 -42.74 23.61 -23.81
N ARG A 168 -43.80 24.27 -23.32
CA ARG A 168 -43.91 24.66 -21.90
C ARG A 168 -43.96 23.49 -20.92
N LYS A 169 -44.47 22.33 -21.36
CA LYS A 169 -44.49 21.11 -20.53
C LYS A 169 -43.15 20.38 -20.48
N THR A 170 -42.30 20.57 -21.48
CA THR A 170 -41.12 19.71 -21.71
C THR A 170 -39.79 20.47 -21.76
N GLY A 171 -39.80 21.77 -21.58
CA GLY A 171 -38.61 22.62 -21.56
C GLY A 171 -38.89 24.00 -20.99
N ASN A 172 -37.83 24.77 -20.79
CA ASN A 172 -37.86 26.15 -20.34
C ASN A 172 -37.19 27.04 -21.37
N LEU A 173 -37.53 28.32 -21.38
CA LEU A 173 -36.88 29.30 -22.24
C LEU A 173 -35.63 29.83 -21.56
N LYS A 174 -34.46 29.68 -22.18
CA LYS A 174 -33.16 30.12 -21.65
C LYS A 174 -32.31 30.77 -22.75
N THR A 175 -31.39 31.64 -22.36
CA THR A 175 -30.34 32.13 -23.27
C THR A 175 -29.12 31.22 -23.22
N VAL A 176 -28.30 31.23 -24.28
CA VAL A 176 -27.03 30.49 -24.29
C VAL A 176 -26.12 30.95 -23.16
N SER A 177 -26.10 32.26 -22.88
CA SER A 177 -25.33 32.85 -21.77
C SER A 177 -25.76 32.32 -20.40
N GLU A 178 -27.06 32.20 -20.14
CA GLU A 178 -27.58 31.67 -18.87
C GLU A 178 -27.17 30.22 -18.65
N ILE A 179 -27.26 29.39 -19.71
CA ILE A 179 -26.86 27.97 -19.66
C ILE A 179 -25.36 27.85 -19.42
N MET A 180 -24.55 28.67 -20.09
CA MET A 180 -23.10 28.69 -19.93
C MET A 180 -22.69 29.12 -18.52
N GLU A 181 -23.33 30.14 -17.96
CA GLU A 181 -23.04 30.61 -16.61
C GLU A 181 -23.44 29.55 -15.55
N GLU A 182 -24.60 28.89 -15.71
CA GLU A 182 -25.03 27.82 -14.82
C GLU A 182 -24.05 26.64 -14.84
N GLU A 183 -23.59 26.23 -16.03
CA GLU A 183 -22.61 25.15 -16.16
C GLU A 183 -21.24 25.55 -15.60
N ASN A 184 -20.80 26.79 -15.83
CA ASN A 184 -19.56 27.31 -15.26
C ASN A 184 -19.60 27.34 -13.72
N ARG A 185 -20.70 27.80 -13.12
CA ARG A 185 -20.88 27.77 -11.66
C ARG A 185 -20.82 26.36 -11.08
N LYS A 186 -21.43 25.37 -11.76
CA LYS A 186 -21.35 23.96 -11.37
C LYS A 186 -19.91 23.44 -11.46
N GLN A 187 -19.21 23.78 -12.54
CA GLN A 187 -17.81 23.39 -12.72
C GLN A 187 -16.91 24.03 -11.66
N GLU A 188 -17.07 25.33 -11.37
CA GLU A 188 -16.32 26.04 -10.33
C GLU A 188 -16.55 25.41 -8.95
N THR A 189 -17.80 25.10 -8.61
CA THR A 189 -18.15 24.43 -7.34
C THR A 189 -17.46 23.07 -7.24
N LEU A 190 -17.50 22.27 -8.31
CA LEU A 190 -16.84 20.97 -8.35
C LEU A 190 -15.31 21.10 -8.19
N VAL A 191 -14.70 22.08 -8.86
CA VAL A 191 -13.26 22.35 -8.76
C VAL A 191 -12.90 22.80 -7.34
N SER A 192 -13.70 23.67 -6.71
CA SER A 192 -13.44 24.10 -5.34
C SER A 192 -13.56 22.95 -4.33
N ASP A 193 -14.57 22.10 -4.48
CA ASP A 193 -14.76 20.94 -3.61
C ASP A 193 -13.60 19.95 -3.73
N LEU A 194 -13.17 19.67 -4.97
CA LEU A 194 -12.04 18.79 -5.23
C LEU A 194 -10.73 19.37 -4.69
N THR A 195 -10.52 20.67 -4.85
CA THR A 195 -9.34 21.38 -4.33
C THR A 195 -9.28 21.27 -2.80
N ASN A 196 -10.41 21.49 -2.11
CA ASN A 196 -10.49 21.35 -0.66
C ASN A 196 -10.17 19.90 -0.20
N ILE A 197 -10.73 18.90 -0.87
CA ILE A 197 -10.43 17.49 -0.59
C ILE A 197 -8.94 17.21 -0.79
N PHE A 198 -8.36 17.73 -1.88
CA PHE A 198 -6.95 17.57 -2.19
C PHE A 198 -6.06 18.21 -1.11
N GLU A 199 -6.33 19.47 -0.73
CA GLU A 199 -5.60 20.18 0.32
C GLU A 199 -5.68 19.44 1.66
N THR A 200 -6.86 18.97 2.04
CA THR A 200 -7.07 18.21 3.28
C THR A 200 -6.28 16.90 3.28
N LYS A 201 -6.33 16.14 2.19
CA LYS A 201 -5.55 14.89 2.06
C LYS A 201 -4.05 15.14 2.05
N ASN A 202 -3.60 16.20 1.37
CA ASN A 202 -2.20 16.58 1.32
C ASN A 202 -1.68 16.95 2.72
N LYS A 203 -2.46 17.72 3.49
CA LYS A 203 -2.14 18.04 4.89
C LYS A 203 -1.98 16.78 5.73
N HIS A 204 -2.94 15.85 5.66
CA HIS A 204 -2.86 14.59 6.41
C HIS A 204 -1.65 13.72 5.99
N ALA A 205 -1.30 13.71 4.70
CA ALA A 205 -0.11 13.01 4.22
C ALA A 205 1.18 13.60 4.82
N MET A 206 1.29 14.93 4.91
CA MET A 206 2.43 15.61 5.52
C MET A 206 2.53 15.36 7.04
N GLU A 207 1.41 15.32 7.74
CA GLU A 207 1.34 14.95 9.16
C GLU A 207 1.85 13.51 9.39
N LEU A 208 1.38 12.55 8.58
CA LEU A 208 1.86 11.16 8.66
C LEU A 208 3.35 11.03 8.34
N LYS A 209 3.85 11.74 7.32
CA LYS A 209 5.27 11.76 6.96
C LYS A 209 6.12 12.23 8.15
N THR A 210 5.66 13.28 8.83
CA THR A 210 6.34 13.83 10.01
C THR A 210 6.34 12.83 11.16
N LEU A 211 5.18 12.25 11.50
CA LEU A 211 5.07 11.24 12.56
C LEU A 211 5.94 10.01 12.29
N CYS A 212 5.99 9.53 11.04
CA CYS A 212 6.85 8.41 10.67
C CYS A 212 8.33 8.75 10.86
N SER A 213 8.76 9.96 10.48
CA SER A 213 10.14 10.41 10.71
C SER A 213 10.50 10.49 12.19
N GLU A 214 9.58 10.98 13.02
CA GLU A 214 9.76 11.04 14.48
C GLU A 214 9.86 9.63 15.10
N ASN A 215 8.96 8.73 14.72
CA ASN A 215 8.99 7.34 15.17
C ASN A 215 10.27 6.62 14.73
N PHE A 216 10.75 6.90 13.52
CA PHE A 216 12.00 6.33 13.03
C PHE A 216 13.20 6.78 13.88
N LYS A 217 13.30 8.09 14.20
CA LYS A 217 14.35 8.61 15.10
C LYS A 217 14.29 7.97 16.48
N PHE A 218 13.09 7.79 17.03
CA PHE A 218 12.91 7.11 18.31
C PHE A 218 13.40 5.66 18.25
N LEU A 219 13.04 4.94 17.18
CA LEU A 219 13.46 3.56 16.97
C LEU A 219 14.98 3.44 16.82
N GLU A 220 15.60 4.34 16.07
CA GLU A 220 17.06 4.38 15.90
C GLU A 220 17.79 4.53 17.23
N VAL A 221 17.35 5.46 18.09
CA VAL A 221 17.92 5.63 19.44
C VAL A 221 17.75 4.36 20.27
N ALA A 222 16.56 3.76 20.28
CA ALA A 222 16.30 2.53 21.03
C ALA A 222 17.18 1.36 20.55
N MET A 223 17.43 1.26 19.24
CA MET A 223 18.33 0.26 18.68
C MET A 223 19.77 0.48 19.12
N GLN A 224 20.26 1.73 19.09
CA GLN A 224 21.60 2.08 19.56
C GLN A 224 21.79 1.76 21.05
N GLU A 225 20.79 2.05 21.89
CA GLU A 225 20.82 1.71 23.32
C GLU A 225 20.85 0.19 23.55
N LYS A 226 20.03 -0.56 22.81
CA LYS A 226 20.03 -2.04 22.86
C LYS A 226 21.39 -2.60 22.45
N ASP A 227 22.00 -2.09 21.39
CA ASP A 227 23.31 -2.57 20.91
C ASP A 227 24.40 -2.27 21.93
N LYS A 228 24.39 -1.07 22.53
CA LYS A 228 25.32 -0.70 23.61
C LYS A 228 25.17 -1.60 24.83
N LEU A 229 23.94 -1.96 25.21
CA LEU A 229 23.68 -2.87 26.32
C LEU A 229 24.17 -4.30 26.03
N LEU A 230 23.93 -4.80 24.82
CA LEU A 230 24.41 -6.12 24.41
C LEU A 230 25.94 -6.17 24.38
N GLN A 231 26.57 -5.10 23.90
CA GLN A 231 28.02 -4.99 23.88
C GLN A 231 28.60 -5.05 25.30
N SER A 232 28.08 -4.23 26.24
CA SER A 232 28.59 -4.22 27.62
C SER A 232 28.35 -5.54 28.35
N TYR A 233 27.22 -6.20 28.10
CA TYR A 233 26.92 -7.52 28.63
C TYR A 233 27.90 -8.59 28.12
N ASN A 234 28.20 -8.59 26.82
CA ASN A 234 29.15 -9.53 26.23
C ASN A 234 30.58 -9.30 26.77
N GLU A 235 31.01 -8.04 26.90
CA GLU A 235 32.30 -7.68 27.50
C GLU A 235 32.41 -8.20 28.95
N GLU A 236 31.36 -8.05 29.76
CA GLU A 236 31.29 -8.57 31.13
C GLU A 236 31.38 -10.11 31.19
N ILE A 237 30.71 -10.83 30.26
CA ILE A 237 30.82 -12.29 30.17
C ILE A 237 32.26 -12.72 29.91
N VAL A 238 32.91 -12.11 28.90
CA VAL A 238 34.28 -12.45 28.52
C VAL A 238 35.22 -12.18 29.70
N LYS A 239 35.08 -11.03 30.36
CA LYS A 239 35.89 -10.68 31.54
C LYS A 239 35.71 -11.68 32.69
N ARG A 240 34.48 -12.11 32.96
CA ARG A 240 34.18 -13.11 34.00
C ARG A 240 34.79 -14.47 33.66
N GLN A 241 34.67 -14.92 32.41
CA GLN A 241 35.26 -16.18 31.94
C GLN A 241 36.78 -16.15 32.04
N GLN A 242 37.41 -15.06 31.59
CA GLN A 242 38.85 -14.87 31.68
C GLN A 242 39.33 -14.92 33.13
N SER A 243 38.64 -14.22 34.03
CA SER A 243 38.97 -14.21 35.46
C SER A 243 38.84 -15.60 36.10
N ALA A 244 37.80 -16.36 35.74
CA ALA A 244 37.59 -17.73 36.21
C ALA A 244 38.70 -18.67 35.70
N TRP A 245 39.07 -18.54 34.43
CA TRP A 245 40.14 -19.34 33.81
C TRP A 245 41.50 -19.05 34.47
N GLU A 246 41.84 -17.78 34.68
CA GLU A 246 43.07 -17.37 35.37
C GLU A 246 43.14 -17.89 36.81
N TYR A 247 41.99 -17.93 37.50
CA TYR A 247 41.90 -18.52 38.84
C TYR A 247 42.15 -20.03 38.82
N SER A 248 41.47 -20.76 37.93
CA SER A 248 41.64 -22.21 37.79
C SER A 248 43.07 -22.58 37.39
N GLN A 249 43.70 -21.80 36.51
CA GLN A 249 45.08 -22.04 36.09
C GLN A 249 46.08 -21.84 37.25
N ARG A 250 45.88 -20.81 38.08
CA ARG A 250 46.69 -20.61 39.30
C ARG A 250 46.54 -21.79 40.25
N MET A 251 45.31 -22.20 40.53
CA MET A 251 45.03 -23.34 41.41
C MET A 251 45.70 -24.64 40.91
N LEU A 252 45.63 -24.90 39.59
CA LEU A 252 46.25 -26.07 39.00
C LEU A 252 47.78 -26.04 39.13
N ASN A 253 48.40 -24.87 38.91
CA ASN A 253 49.83 -24.70 39.07
C ASN A 253 50.30 -24.91 40.52
N ASP A 254 49.57 -24.37 41.49
CA ASP A 254 49.84 -24.58 42.92
C ASP A 254 49.70 -26.05 43.31
N HIS A 255 48.67 -26.73 42.80
CA HIS A 255 48.46 -28.17 43.02
C HIS A 255 49.60 -29.01 42.42
N MET A 256 50.09 -28.66 41.22
CA MET A 256 51.25 -29.32 40.61
C MET A 256 52.51 -29.17 41.47
N LYS A 257 52.75 -27.97 42.00
CA LYS A 257 53.89 -27.70 42.89
C LYS A 257 53.80 -28.52 44.18
N LEU A 258 52.64 -28.56 44.82
CA LEU A 258 52.44 -29.33 46.04
C LEU A 258 52.60 -30.83 45.78
N LYS A 259 52.07 -31.34 44.66
CA LYS A 259 52.24 -32.74 44.27
C LYS A 259 53.72 -33.13 44.14
N SER A 260 54.53 -32.28 43.48
CA SER A 260 55.98 -32.52 43.36
C SER A 260 56.68 -32.53 44.72
N GLN A 261 56.26 -31.68 45.66
CA GLN A 261 56.80 -31.69 47.03
C GLN A 261 56.43 -32.98 47.77
N ILE A 262 55.18 -33.43 47.67
CA ILE A 262 54.73 -34.70 48.28
C ILE A 262 55.53 -35.87 47.72
N GLU A 263 55.69 -35.95 46.41
CA GLU A 263 56.47 -37.01 45.76
C GLU A 263 57.94 -37.00 46.20
N THR A 264 58.50 -35.82 46.47
CA THR A 264 59.86 -35.71 47.01
C THR A 264 59.95 -36.27 48.44
N PHE A 265 59.00 -35.91 49.31
CA PHE A 265 58.96 -36.43 50.68
C PHE A 265 58.69 -37.94 50.75
N ASP A 266 57.82 -38.45 49.88
CA ASP A 266 57.50 -39.87 49.80
C ASP A 266 58.75 -40.70 49.45
N ASN A 267 59.52 -40.24 48.46
CA ASN A 267 60.79 -40.87 48.09
C ASN A 267 61.83 -40.83 49.24
N GLU A 268 61.88 -39.74 50.01
CA GLU A 268 62.77 -39.65 51.18
C GLU A 268 62.37 -40.63 52.30
N LEU A 269 61.07 -40.74 52.58
CA LEU A 269 60.54 -41.69 53.55
C LEU A 269 60.77 -43.13 53.10
N GLU A 270 60.59 -43.42 51.81
CA GLU A 270 60.86 -44.73 51.21
C GLU A 270 62.33 -45.13 51.42
N LEU A 271 63.26 -44.23 51.10
CA LEU A 271 64.70 -44.42 51.33
C LEU A 271 65.01 -44.71 52.80
N ARG A 272 64.38 -43.95 53.72
CA ARG A 272 64.58 -44.12 55.15
C ARG A 272 63.97 -45.42 55.69
N ARG A 273 62.84 -45.85 55.13
CA ARG A 273 62.22 -47.15 55.44
C ARG A 273 63.18 -48.29 55.11
N VAL A 274 63.71 -48.31 53.89
CA VAL A 274 64.67 -49.33 53.43
C VAL A 274 65.94 -49.34 54.28
N GLU A 275 66.45 -48.18 54.67
CA GLU A 275 67.61 -48.07 55.56
C GLU A 275 67.33 -48.63 56.97
N LEU A 276 66.15 -48.35 57.54
CA LEU A 276 65.74 -48.89 58.84
C LEU A 276 65.52 -50.41 58.78
N GLU A 277 64.92 -50.93 57.72
CA GLU A 277 64.77 -52.38 57.49
C GLU A 277 66.14 -53.08 57.47
N LYS A 278 67.14 -52.50 56.80
CA LYS A 278 68.52 -53.04 56.81
C LYS A 278 69.12 -53.04 58.22
N ARG A 279 68.96 -51.96 58.98
CA ARG A 279 69.46 -51.87 60.36
C ARG A 279 68.76 -52.86 61.28
N GLN A 280 67.46 -53.03 61.12
CA GLN A 280 66.69 -53.99 61.90
C GLN A 280 67.15 -55.43 61.63
N ALA A 281 67.32 -55.81 60.36
CA ALA A 281 67.85 -57.12 59.99
C ALA A 281 69.26 -57.36 60.55
N MET A 282 70.13 -56.33 60.52
CA MET A 282 71.47 -56.39 61.10
C MET A 282 71.42 -56.58 62.63
N ASN A 283 70.63 -55.77 63.33
CA ASN A 283 70.44 -55.88 64.78
C ASN A 283 69.84 -57.23 65.19
N GLU A 284 68.88 -57.76 64.41
CA GLU A 284 68.27 -59.08 64.66
C GLU A 284 69.29 -60.20 64.48
N SER A 285 70.13 -60.11 63.43
CA SER A 285 71.26 -61.02 63.23
C SER A 285 72.26 -60.97 64.37
N GLU A 286 72.61 -59.77 64.87
CA GLU A 286 73.51 -59.60 66.01
C GLU A 286 72.93 -60.15 67.32
N ARG A 287 71.65 -59.87 67.59
CA ARG A 287 70.95 -60.43 68.76
C ARG A 287 70.91 -61.95 68.73
N ASN A 288 70.65 -62.54 67.56
CA ASN A 288 70.67 -63.99 67.37
C ASN A 288 72.06 -64.57 67.62
N LYS A 289 73.11 -63.90 67.14
CA LYS A 289 74.50 -64.29 67.38
C LYS A 289 74.85 -64.25 68.88
N LEU A 290 74.53 -63.15 69.56
CA LEU A 290 74.77 -63.00 71.00
C LEU A 290 73.97 -64.03 71.83
N ALA A 291 72.74 -64.34 71.43
CA ALA A 291 71.92 -65.37 72.09
C ALA A 291 72.55 -66.76 71.95
N GLU A 292 73.10 -67.10 70.77
CA GLU A 292 73.81 -68.35 70.56
C GLU A 292 75.11 -68.39 71.38
N GLU A 293 75.91 -67.32 71.40
CA GLU A 293 77.11 -67.22 72.23
C GLU A 293 76.79 -67.38 73.73
N LEU A 294 75.73 -66.75 74.24
CA LEU A 294 75.31 -66.86 75.63
C LEU A 294 74.83 -68.27 75.98
N LYS A 295 74.13 -68.95 75.05
CA LYS A 295 73.73 -70.36 75.19
C LYS A 295 74.95 -71.28 75.25
N GLN A 296 75.98 -71.04 74.43
CA GLN A 296 77.25 -71.77 74.48
C GLN A 296 77.96 -71.57 75.82
N VAL A 297 78.01 -70.33 76.32
CA VAL A 297 78.60 -70.01 77.64
C VAL A 297 77.82 -70.71 78.76
N GLN A 298 76.49 -70.68 78.74
CA GLN A 298 75.65 -71.40 79.71
C GLN A 298 75.88 -72.90 79.67
N LEU A 299 76.02 -73.50 78.49
CA LEU A 299 76.36 -74.92 78.32
C LEU A 299 77.75 -75.23 78.89
N CYS A 300 78.75 -74.37 78.68
CA CYS A 300 80.08 -74.50 79.28
C CYS A 300 80.01 -74.42 80.80
N PHE A 301 79.33 -73.41 81.38
CA PHE A 301 79.15 -73.31 82.83
C PHE A 301 78.39 -74.50 83.41
N ALA A 302 77.36 -75.00 82.74
CA ALA A 302 76.62 -76.18 83.18
C ALA A 302 77.50 -77.44 83.15
N HIS A 303 78.34 -77.59 82.11
CA HIS A 303 79.35 -78.65 82.02
C HIS A 303 80.40 -78.52 83.15
N ASP A 304 80.87 -77.31 83.45
CA ASP A 304 81.83 -77.05 84.53
C ASP A 304 81.22 -77.31 85.92
N ILE A 305 79.96 -76.93 86.16
CA ILE A 305 79.25 -77.26 87.40
C ILE A 305 79.01 -78.77 87.52
N PHE A 306 78.61 -79.44 86.44
CA PHE A 306 78.39 -80.89 86.41
C PHE A 306 79.69 -81.65 86.68
N THR A 307 80.79 -81.27 86.03
CA THR A 307 82.13 -81.85 86.27
C THR A 307 82.63 -81.56 87.69
N PHE A 308 82.42 -80.36 88.23
CA PHE A 308 82.77 -80.04 89.62
C PHE A 308 81.91 -80.82 90.64
N SER A 309 80.63 -81.05 90.34
CA SER A 309 79.71 -81.84 91.16
C SER A 309 80.08 -83.33 91.15
N LEU A 310 80.45 -83.87 89.98
CA LEU A 310 81.02 -85.22 89.85
C LEU A 310 82.34 -85.34 90.61
N LEU A 311 83.23 -84.34 90.54
CA LEU A 311 84.48 -84.32 91.30
C LEU A 311 84.24 -84.30 92.82
N LYS A 312 83.25 -83.53 93.29
CA LYS A 312 82.83 -83.53 94.71
C LYS A 312 82.29 -84.88 95.15
N PHE A 313 81.45 -85.52 94.34
CA PHE A 313 80.92 -86.85 94.63
C PHE A 313 82.03 -87.91 94.69
N TYR A 314 83.04 -87.79 93.83
CA TYR A 314 84.20 -88.69 93.78
C TYR A 314 85.18 -88.47 94.94
N VAL A 315 85.29 -87.25 95.49
CA VAL A 315 86.17 -86.94 96.64
C VAL A 315 85.52 -87.24 97.99
N GLN A 316 84.19 -87.40 98.05
CA GLN A 316 83.44 -87.78 99.25
C GLN A 316 83.05 -89.27 99.33
N SER A 317 83.52 -90.08 98.37
CA SER A 317 83.45 -91.56 98.37
C SER A 317 84.83 -92.15 98.70
#